data_AF-A0A7V5E8U5-F1
#
_entry.id   AF-A0A7V5E8U5-F1
#
_cell.length_a   1.000
_cell.length_b   1.000
_cell.length_c   1.000
_cell.angle_alpha   90.00
_cell.angle_beta   90.00
_cell.angle_gamma   90.00
#
_symmetry.space_group_name_H-M   'P 1'
#
loop_
_entity.id
_entity.type
_entity.pdbx_description
1 polymer ?
#
loop_
_entity_poly.entity_id
_entity_poly.type
_entity_poly.pdbx_seq_one_letter_code
_entity_poly.pdbx_strand_id
1 'polypeptide(L)'
;MPINKKGCEVLGCKEEEIIGKNWFDSFIPASIREEMRRIFAQIISEEVIPHAYVENPVLTKEGKERLIAWHNTLIRDERGNVVASLSSGEDITEKRQIEKEREALIEKLEKALSQVKVLSGLLPICASCKKIRNDQGYWIQIETYLRDHSEAEFSHGLCPECKERLYPELTKKP
;
A
#
# COMPACT_ATOMS: atom_id res chain seq x y z
N MET A 1 5.27 28.23 -23.13
CA MET A 1 5.90 26.95 -23.51
C MET A 1 4.96 26.28 -24.50
N PRO A 2 5.42 25.88 -25.69
CA PRO A 2 4.59 25.09 -26.61
C PRO A 2 4.23 23.76 -25.95
N ILE A 3 3.03 23.24 -26.24
CA ILE A 3 2.50 22.03 -25.61
C ILE A 3 1.81 21.16 -26.67
N ASN A 4 1.89 19.85 -26.53
CA ASN A 4 1.21 18.96 -27.45
C ASN A 4 -0.31 18.91 -27.19
N LYS A 5 -1.06 18.37 -28.15
CA LYS A 5 -2.52 18.20 -28.04
C LYS A 5 -2.93 17.45 -26.76
N LYS A 6 -2.18 16.42 -26.36
CA LYS A 6 -2.51 15.61 -25.19
C LYS A 6 -2.40 16.41 -23.89
N GLY A 7 -1.40 17.27 -23.77
CA GLY A 7 -1.25 18.18 -22.63
C GLY A 7 -2.42 19.16 -22.52
N CYS A 8 -2.90 19.70 -23.65
CA CYS A 8 -4.11 20.53 -23.68
C CYS A 8 -5.36 19.77 -23.17
N GLU A 9 -5.54 18.52 -23.59
CA GLU A 9 -6.63 17.65 -23.11
C GLU A 9 -6.56 17.41 -21.59
N VAL A 10 -5.38 17.08 -21.07
CA VAL A 10 -5.17 16.82 -19.63
C VAL A 10 -5.41 18.08 -18.79
N LEU A 11 -4.93 19.23 -19.25
CA LEU A 11 -5.07 20.51 -18.54
C LEU A 11 -6.45 21.16 -18.70
N GLY A 12 -7.24 20.75 -19.70
CA GLY A 12 -8.51 21.39 -20.04
C GLY A 12 -8.35 22.81 -20.61
N CYS A 13 -7.22 23.08 -21.25
CA CYS A 13 -6.81 24.40 -21.76
C CYS A 13 -6.56 24.33 -23.25
N LYS A 14 -6.69 25.47 -23.94
CA LYS A 14 -6.17 25.59 -25.32
C LYS A 14 -4.69 25.99 -25.30
N GLU A 15 -3.95 25.65 -26.35
CA GLU A 15 -2.52 25.95 -26.45
C GLU A 15 -2.24 27.46 -26.33
N GLU A 16 -3.08 28.30 -26.94
CA GLU A 16 -2.93 29.75 -26.93
C GLU A 16 -3.14 30.34 -25.53
N GLU A 17 -3.87 29.65 -24.67
CA GLU A 17 -4.08 30.05 -23.27
C GLU A 17 -2.88 29.72 -22.38
N ILE A 18 -1.96 28.87 -22.85
CA ILE A 18 -0.79 28.36 -22.11
C ILE A 18 0.47 29.10 -22.57
N ILE A 19 0.58 29.41 -23.86
CA ILE A 19 1.73 30.14 -24.40
C ILE A 19 1.84 31.52 -23.73
N GLY A 20 3.06 31.88 -23.30
CA GLY A 20 3.36 33.15 -22.64
C GLY A 20 2.99 33.23 -21.15
N LYS A 21 2.26 32.26 -20.59
CA LYS A 21 1.97 32.21 -19.15
C LYS A 21 3.11 31.56 -18.36
N ASN A 22 3.23 31.97 -17.09
CA ASN A 22 4.11 31.30 -16.16
C ASN A 22 3.48 29.96 -15.74
N TRP A 23 4.18 28.86 -16.04
CA TRP A 23 3.72 27.50 -15.75
C TRP A 23 3.51 27.27 -14.24
N PHE A 24 4.44 27.72 -13.40
CA PHE A 24 4.39 27.54 -11.95
C PHE A 24 3.22 28.28 -11.31
N ASP A 25 2.90 29.47 -11.78
CA ASP A 25 1.77 30.23 -11.21
C ASP A 25 0.40 29.72 -11.67
N SER A 26 0.34 29.16 -12.88
CA SER A 26 -0.92 28.80 -13.53
C SER A 26 -1.33 27.35 -13.28
N PHE A 27 -0.36 26.43 -13.23
CA PHE A 27 -0.62 24.98 -13.28
C PHE A 27 0.00 24.22 -12.10
N ILE A 28 0.72 24.87 -11.18
CA ILE A 28 1.28 24.21 -10.00
C ILE A 28 0.52 24.66 -8.74
N PRO A 29 0.09 23.73 -7.86
CA PRO A 29 -0.54 24.08 -6.58
C PRO A 29 0.34 25.01 -5.74
N ALA A 30 -0.30 25.99 -5.11
CA ALA A 30 0.40 27.02 -4.31
C ALA A 30 1.29 26.42 -3.21
N SER A 31 0.93 25.24 -2.68
CA SER A 31 1.70 24.52 -1.65
C SER A 31 3.11 24.11 -2.09
N ILE A 32 3.35 23.94 -3.39
CA ILE A 32 4.61 23.39 -3.91
C ILE A 32 5.31 24.28 -4.94
N ARG A 33 4.82 25.50 -5.21
CA ARG A 33 5.40 26.38 -6.24
C ARG A 33 6.86 26.72 -5.97
N GLU A 34 7.18 27.09 -4.73
CA GLU A 34 8.53 27.49 -4.29
C GLU A 34 9.49 26.31 -4.29
N GLU A 35 9.01 25.10 -4.00
CA GLU A 35 9.78 23.87 -4.11
C GLU A 35 10.07 23.55 -5.58
N MET A 36 9.06 23.56 -6.44
CA MET A 36 9.21 23.26 -7.87
C MET A 36 10.10 24.29 -8.58
N ARG A 37 10.03 25.57 -8.21
CA ARG A 37 10.96 26.60 -8.73
C ARG A 37 12.41 26.30 -8.35
N ARG A 38 12.66 25.85 -7.12
CA ARG A 38 14.00 25.47 -6.67
C ARG A 38 14.52 24.24 -7.41
N ILE A 39 13.71 23.20 -7.53
CA ILE A 39 14.06 21.98 -8.27
C ILE A 39 14.35 22.32 -9.74
N PHE A 40 13.51 23.13 -10.39
CA PHE A 40 13.72 23.55 -11.77
C PHE A 40 15.01 24.38 -11.94
N ALA A 41 15.31 25.28 -11.01
CA ALA A 41 16.56 26.04 -11.02
C ALA A 41 17.79 25.11 -10.88
N GLN A 42 17.71 24.09 -10.03
CA GLN A 42 18.76 23.08 -9.85
C GLN A 42 18.95 22.19 -11.08
N ILE A 43 17.85 21.86 -11.78
CA ILE A 43 17.91 21.12 -13.04
C ILE A 43 18.63 21.96 -14.10
N ILE A 44 18.32 23.26 -14.20
CA ILE A 44 18.99 24.16 -15.16
C ILE A 44 20.46 24.40 -14.79
N SER A 45 20.81 24.44 -13.49
CA SER A 45 22.19 24.64 -13.04
C SER A 45 23.06 23.38 -13.10
N GLU A 46 22.50 22.25 -13.56
CA GLU A 46 23.19 20.94 -13.67
C GLU A 46 23.70 20.37 -12.34
N GLU A 47 23.29 20.93 -11.20
CA GLU A 47 23.68 20.40 -9.88
C GLU A 47 22.98 19.07 -9.57
N VAL A 48 21.90 18.72 -10.29
CA VAL A 48 21.12 17.49 -10.02
C VAL A 48 20.66 16.78 -11.30
N ILE A 49 21.35 15.66 -11.57
CA ILE A 49 20.96 14.42 -12.30
C ILE A 49 20.62 14.55 -13.81
N PRO A 50 21.38 13.90 -14.71
CA PRO A 50 20.94 13.68 -16.08
C PRO A 50 19.71 12.74 -16.08
N HIS A 51 18.62 13.15 -16.74
CA HIS A 51 17.30 12.49 -16.79
C HIS A 51 16.44 12.71 -15.53
N ALA A 52 16.16 13.98 -15.20
CA ALA A 52 15.32 14.36 -14.05
C ALA A 52 13.89 13.85 -14.20
N TYR A 53 13.65 12.66 -13.62
CA TYR A 53 12.32 12.12 -13.33
C TYR A 53 11.76 12.81 -12.09
N VAL A 54 10.64 13.50 -12.23
CA VAL A 54 9.98 14.20 -11.13
C VAL A 54 8.48 13.93 -11.20
N GLU A 55 7.88 13.51 -10.09
CA GLU A 55 6.43 13.41 -9.96
C GLU A 55 5.91 14.61 -9.17
N ASN A 56 4.97 15.35 -9.73
CA ASN A 56 4.31 16.42 -8.98
C ASN A 56 2.87 16.63 -9.46
N PRO A 57 1.99 17.13 -8.57
CA PRO A 57 0.65 17.51 -8.95
C PRO A 57 0.67 18.75 -9.85
N VAL A 58 -0.30 18.77 -10.75
CA VAL A 58 -0.58 19.83 -11.70
C VAL A 58 -2.08 20.16 -11.62
N LEU A 59 -2.41 21.43 -11.61
CA LEU A 59 -3.78 21.93 -11.62
C LEU A 59 -4.27 22.05 -13.05
N THR A 60 -5.45 21.51 -13.32
CA THR A 60 -6.19 21.82 -14.54
C THR A 60 -6.83 23.20 -14.46
N LYS A 61 -7.35 23.71 -15.58
CA LYS A 61 -8.14 24.97 -15.62
C LYS A 61 -9.32 24.98 -14.64
N GLU A 62 -9.88 23.81 -14.37
CA GLU A 62 -11.00 23.61 -13.44
C GLU A 62 -10.56 23.50 -11.97
N GLY A 63 -9.25 23.55 -11.69
CA GLY A 63 -8.69 23.40 -10.36
C GLY A 63 -8.59 21.94 -9.87
N LYS A 64 -8.76 20.95 -10.76
CA LYS A 64 -8.54 19.54 -10.40
C LYS A 64 -7.06 19.23 -10.40
N GLU A 65 -6.60 18.46 -9.42
CA GLU A 65 -5.22 17.99 -9.37
C GLU A 65 -5.03 16.74 -10.22
N ARG A 66 -3.95 16.72 -11.00
CA ARG A 66 -3.45 15.58 -11.77
C ARG A 66 -2.01 15.33 -11.39
N LEU A 67 -1.67 14.10 -11.03
CA LEU A 67 -0.30 13.69 -10.76
C LEU A 67 0.39 13.40 -12.09
N ILE A 68 1.37 14.24 -12.44
CA ILE A 68 2.13 14.10 -13.67
C ILE A 68 3.53 13.61 -13.35
N ALA A 69 3.95 12.52 -14.00
CA ALA A 69 5.32 12.04 -14.03
C ALA A 69 6.07 12.74 -15.17
N TRP A 70 7.08 13.53 -14.82
CA TRP A 70 7.84 14.36 -15.75
C TRP A 70 9.19 13.75 -16.07
N HIS A 71 9.49 13.67 -17.35
CA HIS A 71 10.82 13.39 -17.89
C HIS A 71 11.37 14.67 -18.52
N ASN A 72 12.41 15.24 -17.91
CA ASN A 72 13.02 16.48 -18.36
C ASN A 72 14.36 16.22 -19.07
N THR A 73 14.55 16.84 -20.23
CA THR A 73 15.79 16.80 -21.02
C THR A 73 16.23 18.23 -21.33
N LEU A 74 17.48 18.56 -21.03
CA LEU A 74 18.04 19.88 -21.34
C LEU A 74 18.53 19.93 -22.78
N ILE A 75 18.19 21.00 -23.49
CA ILE A 75 18.64 21.31 -24.84
C ILE A 75 19.77 22.34 -24.74
N ARG A 76 20.87 22.06 -25.44
CA ARG A 76 22.09 22.87 -25.40
C ARG A 76 22.40 23.48 -26.76
N ASP A 77 23.07 24.62 -26.77
CA ASP A 77 23.69 25.19 -27.97
C ASP A 77 25.04 24.50 -28.29
N GLU A 78 25.64 24.88 -29.41
CA GLU A 78 26.96 24.39 -29.86
C GLU A 78 28.10 24.74 -28.89
N ARG A 79 27.88 25.69 -27.97
CA ARG A 79 28.84 26.13 -26.95
C ARG A 79 28.63 25.42 -25.60
N GLY A 80 27.65 24.52 -25.51
CA GLY A 80 27.32 23.76 -24.31
C GLY A 80 26.36 24.45 -23.34
N ASN A 81 25.90 25.67 -23.63
CA ASN A 81 24.99 26.40 -22.75
C ASN A 81 23.57 25.83 -22.86
N VAL A 82 22.87 25.71 -21.75
CA VAL A 82 21.46 25.31 -21.71
C VAL A 82 20.61 26.44 -22.32
N VAL A 83 19.92 26.14 -23.44
CA VAL A 83 19.05 27.10 -24.13
C VAL A 83 17.57 26.81 -23.95
N ALA A 84 17.21 25.55 -23.62
CA ALA A 84 15.84 25.16 -23.35
C ALA A 84 15.78 23.88 -22.49
N SER A 85 14.61 23.62 -21.92
CA SER A 85 14.26 22.34 -21.31
C SER A 85 13.06 21.76 -22.06
N LEU A 86 13.15 20.48 -22.43
CA LEU A 86 12.06 19.69 -22.98
C LEU A 86 11.50 18.79 -21.86
N SER A 87 10.24 19.00 -21.53
CA SER A 87 9.53 18.22 -20.52
C SER A 87 8.45 17.36 -21.17
N SER A 88 8.52 16.05 -20.95
CA SER A 88 7.46 15.10 -21.33
C SER A 88 6.75 14.60 -20.08
N GLY A 89 5.44 14.81 -20.00
CA GLY A 89 4.61 14.45 -18.85
C GLY A 89 3.67 13.28 -19.15
N GLU A 90 3.59 12.31 -18.24
CA GLU A 90 2.58 11.24 -18.23
C GLU A 90 1.61 11.46 -17.06
N ASP A 91 0.29 11.47 -17.32
CA ASP A 91 -0.71 11.50 -16.25
C ASP A 91 -0.81 10.11 -15.60
N ILE A 92 -0.30 10.02 -14.38
CA ILE A 92 -0.28 8.78 -13.58
C ILE A 92 -1.32 8.81 -12.45
N THR A 93 -2.25 9.78 -12.45
CA THR A 93 -3.23 9.96 -11.37
C THR A 93 -4.06 8.69 -11.14
N GLU A 94 -4.65 8.15 -12.20
CA GLU A 94 -5.49 6.95 -12.12
C GLU A 94 -4.67 5.72 -11.73
N LYS A 95 -3.48 5.55 -12.34
CA LYS A 95 -2.57 4.45 -12.02
C LYS A 95 -2.20 4.45 -10.54
N ARG A 96 -1.82 5.60 -10.00
CA ARG A 96 -1.42 5.74 -8.60
C ARG A 96 -2.57 5.50 -7.63
N GLN A 97 -3.78 5.91 -8.01
CA GLN A 97 -4.99 5.66 -7.23
C GLN A 97 -5.32 4.16 -7.19
N ILE A 98 -5.26 3.48 -8.33
CA ILE A 98 -5.47 2.03 -8.43
C ILE A 98 -4.42 1.26 -7.64
N GLU A 99 -3.14 1.66 -7.73
CA GLU A 99 -2.05 1.05 -6.95
C GLU A 99 -2.32 1.13 -5.45
N LYS A 100 -2.69 2.32 -4.95
CA LYS A 100 -3.04 2.51 -3.52
C LYS A 100 -4.25 1.70 -3.08
N GLU A 101 -5.30 1.66 -3.90
CA GLU A 101 -6.49 0.87 -3.61
C GLU A 101 -6.17 -0.63 -3.57
N ARG A 102 -5.33 -1.10 -4.50
CA ARG A 102 -4.85 -2.48 -4.52
C ARG A 102 -4.03 -2.80 -3.27
N GLU A 103 -3.11 -1.95 -2.87
CA GLU A 103 -2.30 -2.12 -1.65
C GLU A 103 -3.20 -2.18 -0.40
N ALA A 104 -4.17 -1.27 -0.28
CA ALA A 104 -5.12 -1.27 0.84
C ALA A 104 -5.99 -2.55 0.88
N LEU A 105 -6.38 -3.08 -0.29
CA LEU A 105 -7.11 -4.34 -0.38
C LEU A 105 -6.25 -5.54 0.02
N ILE A 106 -4.98 -5.57 -0.39
CA ILE A 106 -4.03 -6.62 0.01
C ILE A 106 -3.87 -6.62 1.54
N GLU A 107 -3.62 -5.46 2.14
CA GLU A 107 -3.49 -5.34 3.60
C GLU A 107 -4.76 -5.82 4.32
N LYS A 108 -5.95 -5.48 3.79
CA LYS A 108 -7.23 -5.93 4.34
C LYS A 108 -7.40 -7.46 4.25
N LEU A 109 -7.00 -8.07 3.14
CA LEU A 109 -7.04 -9.51 2.94
C LEU A 109 -6.06 -10.24 3.86
N GLU A 110 -4.83 -9.74 4.00
CA GLU A 110 -3.84 -10.28 4.93
C GLU A 110 -4.34 -10.22 6.38
N LYS A 111 -4.97 -9.12 6.76
CA LYS A 111 -5.59 -8.98 8.08
C LYS A 111 -6.78 -9.93 8.29
N ALA A 112 -7.57 -10.18 7.26
CA ALA A 112 -8.66 -11.15 7.34
C ALA A 112 -8.13 -12.59 7.46
N LEU A 113 -7.09 -12.93 6.69
CA LEU A 113 -6.45 -14.25 6.74
C LEU A 113 -5.78 -14.52 8.09
N SER A 114 -5.15 -13.52 8.70
CA SER A 114 -4.51 -13.68 10.02
C SER A 114 -5.49 -13.94 11.17
N GLN A 115 -6.78 -13.64 10.98
CA GLN A 115 -7.84 -13.91 11.96
C GLN A 115 -8.45 -15.30 11.83
N VAL A 116 -8.12 -16.05 10.76
CA VAL A 116 -8.60 -17.42 10.60
C VAL A 116 -7.69 -18.35 11.39
N LYS A 117 -8.20 -18.87 12.50
CA LYS A 117 -7.54 -19.92 13.29
C LYS A 117 -7.60 -21.24 12.53
N VAL A 118 -6.51 -21.63 11.88
CA VAL A 118 -6.44 -22.90 11.15
C VAL A 118 -5.55 -23.89 11.87
N LEU A 119 -6.16 -24.95 12.40
CA LEU A 119 -5.46 -26.16 12.80
C LEU A 119 -5.06 -26.91 11.53
N SER A 120 -3.74 -27.04 11.28
CA SER A 120 -3.23 -27.80 10.14
C SER A 120 -2.00 -28.63 10.52
N GLY A 121 -1.86 -29.81 9.90
CA GLY A 121 -0.70 -30.68 10.07
C GLY A 121 -0.78 -31.67 11.23
N LEU A 122 0.36 -32.32 11.50
CA LEU A 122 0.53 -33.26 12.61
C LEU A 122 0.89 -32.51 13.89
N LEU A 123 0.05 -32.62 14.92
CA LEU A 123 0.31 -32.00 16.22
C LEU A 123 1.28 -32.87 17.05
N PRO A 124 2.43 -32.33 17.48
CA PRO A 124 3.34 -33.04 18.36
C PRO A 124 2.73 -33.15 19.77
N ILE A 125 2.24 -34.34 20.12
CA ILE A 125 1.70 -34.64 21.45
C ILE A 125 2.70 -35.40 22.34
N CYS A 126 2.64 -35.17 23.64
CA CYS A 126 3.35 -35.99 24.60
C CYS A 126 2.67 -37.35 24.69
N ALA A 127 3.41 -38.43 24.44
CA ALA A 127 2.85 -39.78 24.49
C ALA A 127 2.26 -40.14 25.86
N SER A 128 2.84 -39.61 26.95
CA SER A 128 2.45 -39.88 28.34
C SER A 128 1.25 -39.03 28.80
N CYS A 129 1.34 -37.70 28.73
CA CYS A 129 0.33 -36.81 29.31
C CYS A 129 -0.57 -36.09 28.28
N LYS A 130 -0.42 -36.37 26.98
CA LYS A 130 -1.22 -35.84 25.86
C LYS A 130 -1.22 -34.31 25.67
N LYS A 131 -0.35 -33.58 26.37
CA LYS A 131 -0.06 -32.16 26.09
C LYS A 131 0.43 -31.97 24.66
N ILE A 132 0.12 -30.83 24.06
CA ILE A 132 0.59 -30.44 22.72
C ILE A 132 1.78 -29.48 22.87
N ARG A 133 2.80 -29.64 22.04
CA ARG A 133 3.90 -28.66 21.92
C ARG A 133 3.52 -27.57 20.91
N ASN A 134 3.49 -26.32 21.34
CA ASN A 134 3.18 -25.17 20.49
C ASN A 134 4.38 -24.73 19.63
N ASP A 135 4.17 -23.72 18.78
CA ASP A 135 5.20 -23.21 17.83
C ASP A 135 6.39 -22.54 18.54
N GLN A 136 6.21 -22.11 19.80
CA GLN A 136 7.27 -21.59 20.66
C GLN A 136 8.04 -22.70 21.41
N GLY A 137 7.63 -23.97 21.25
CA GLY A 137 8.25 -25.13 21.90
C GLY A 137 7.72 -25.46 23.30
N TYR A 138 6.72 -24.75 23.81
CA TYR A 138 6.12 -24.99 25.13
C TYR A 138 5.06 -26.11 25.08
N TRP A 139 4.99 -26.91 26.15
CA TRP A 139 3.98 -27.96 26.31
C TRP A 139 2.74 -27.43 27.03
N ILE A 140 1.62 -27.34 26.31
CA ILE A 140 0.34 -26.82 26.82
C ILE A 140 -0.76 -27.88 26.78
N GLN A 141 -1.85 -27.65 27.51
CA GLN A 141 -3.02 -28.52 27.49
C GLN A 141 -3.70 -28.50 26.11
N ILE A 142 -4.30 -29.62 25.73
CA ILE A 142 -4.93 -29.77 24.42
C ILE A 142 -6.08 -28.79 24.22
N GLU A 143 -6.88 -28.56 25.25
CA GLU A 143 -8.00 -27.63 25.24
C GLU A 143 -7.53 -26.19 25.03
N THR A 144 -6.41 -25.82 25.64
CA THR A 144 -5.77 -24.51 25.44
C THR A 144 -5.31 -24.37 24.00
N TYR A 145 -4.58 -25.36 23.47
CA TYR A 145 -4.10 -25.32 22.09
C TYR A 145 -5.24 -25.24 21.08
N LEU A 146 -6.27 -26.09 21.23
CA LEU A 146 -7.41 -26.13 20.32
C LEU A 146 -8.22 -24.83 20.34
N ARG A 147 -8.41 -24.19 21.50
CA ARG A 147 -9.08 -22.89 21.61
C ARG A 147 -8.31 -21.78 20.89
N ASP A 148 -6.98 -21.83 20.91
CA ASP A 148 -6.14 -20.82 20.27
C ASP A 148 -6.04 -21.01 18.75
N HIS A 149 -6.19 -22.24 18.26
CA HIS A 149 -5.93 -22.60 16.86
C HIS A 149 -7.17 -23.11 16.09
N SER A 150 -8.35 -23.16 16.71
CA SER A 150 -9.64 -23.44 16.04
C SER A 150 -10.79 -22.61 16.64
N GLU A 151 -11.97 -22.74 16.04
CA GLU A 151 -13.23 -22.19 16.55
C GLU A 151 -13.90 -23.08 17.63
N ALA A 152 -13.24 -24.16 18.07
CA ALA A 152 -13.84 -25.10 19.03
C ALA A 152 -13.95 -24.50 20.44
N GLU A 153 -15.16 -24.60 21.02
CA GLU A 153 -15.43 -24.31 22.43
C GLU A 153 -15.64 -25.61 23.23
N PHE A 154 -15.17 -25.64 24.47
CA PHE A 154 -15.24 -26.83 25.33
C PHE A 154 -16.22 -26.63 26.47
N SER A 155 -17.22 -27.50 26.56
CA SER A 155 -18.05 -27.67 27.75
C SER A 155 -17.44 -28.72 28.68
N HIS A 156 -17.64 -28.57 29.99
CA HIS A 156 -17.23 -29.59 30.96
C HIS A 156 -18.34 -30.62 31.15
N GLY A 157 -18.01 -31.88 30.99
CA GLY A 157 -18.92 -33.02 31.20
C GLY A 157 -18.13 -34.27 31.58
N LEU A 158 -18.80 -35.22 32.22
CA LEU A 158 -18.24 -36.52 32.54
C LEU A 158 -18.79 -37.57 31.58
N CYS A 159 -17.90 -38.32 30.92
CA CYS A 159 -18.33 -39.50 30.15
C CYS A 159 -18.91 -40.57 31.10
N PRO A 160 -19.72 -41.52 30.59
CA PRO A 160 -20.34 -42.56 31.41
C PRO A 160 -19.33 -43.32 32.30
N GLU A 161 -18.19 -43.70 31.75
CA GLU A 161 -17.12 -44.43 32.46
C GLU A 161 -16.54 -43.63 33.62
N CYS A 162 -16.24 -42.34 33.40
CA CYS A 162 -15.75 -41.45 34.45
C CYS A 162 -16.82 -41.19 35.49
N LYS A 163 -18.09 -41.07 35.08
CA LYS A 163 -19.21 -40.90 36.00
C LYS A 163 -19.37 -42.12 36.91
N GLU A 164 -19.35 -43.33 36.35
CA GLU A 164 -19.41 -44.57 37.13
C GLU A 164 -18.22 -44.75 38.06
N ARG A 165 -17.01 -44.39 37.61
CA ARG A 165 -15.79 -44.52 38.42
C ARG A 165 -15.72 -43.51 39.56
N LEU A 166 -16.11 -42.26 39.31
CA LEU A 166 -15.99 -41.17 40.28
C LEU A 166 -17.23 -41.03 41.17
N TYR A 167 -18.40 -41.42 40.66
CA TYR A 167 -19.70 -41.31 41.34
C TYR A 167 -20.54 -42.60 41.20
N PRO A 168 -20.00 -43.77 41.60
CA PRO A 168 -20.69 -45.06 41.48
C PRO A 168 -22.03 -45.13 42.25
N GLU A 169 -22.18 -44.33 43.30
CA GLU A 169 -23.40 -44.22 44.11
C GLU A 169 -24.55 -43.50 43.39
N LEU A 170 -24.24 -42.61 42.44
CA LEU A 170 -25.24 -41.88 41.66
C LEU A 170 -25.66 -42.62 40.38
N THR A 171 -24.98 -43.72 40.03
CA THR A 171 -25.25 -44.50 38.81
C THR A 171 -26.05 -45.78 39.06
N LYS A 172 -26.19 -46.22 40.31
CA LYS A 172 -27.10 -47.32 40.66
C LYS A 172 -28.55 -46.83 40.63
N LYS A 173 -29.32 -47.26 39.62
CA LYS A 173 -30.79 -47.13 39.63
C LYS A 173 -31.37 -47.96 40.79
N PRO A 174 -32.45 -47.48 41.45
CA PRO A 174 -33.16 -48.23 42.47
C PRO A 174 -33.74 -49.53 41.92
#